data_AF-A0A942HDX7-F1
#
_entry.id   AF-A0A942HDX7-F1
#
_cell.length_a   1.000
_cell.length_b   1.000
_cell.length_c   1.000
_cell.angle_alpha   90.00
_cell.angle_beta   90.00
_cell.angle_gamma   90.00
#
_symmetry.space_group_name_H-M   'P 1'
#
loop_
_entity.id
_entity.type
_entity.pdbx_description
1 polymer ?
#
loop_
_entity_poly.entity_id
_entity_poly.type
_entity_poly.pdbx_seq_one_letter_code
_entity_poly.pdbx_strand_id
1 'polypeptide(L)'
;MTRSQSFKRLADIQRLLEARAEGELAASRHALHAIENAMAVCAIQVREAVFEGNEALSKGNTHNWLVAGLSREVAVWQNATLQLQRNEAKQKEEEVRAIFLEKRLAAEQSSTMLQRARDMEAMENNKREQKMLDEFALQNRARLSNP
;
A
#
# COMPACT_ATOMS: atom_id res chain seq x y z
N MET A 1 18.45 -3.18 28.20
CA MET A 1 17.94 -3.15 26.81
C MET A 1 18.88 -2.25 26.01
N THR A 2 19.53 -2.75 24.96
CA THR A 2 20.50 -1.94 24.19
C THR A 2 19.77 -0.96 23.28
N ARG A 3 20.44 0.12 22.87
CA ARG A 3 19.87 1.12 21.95
C ARG A 3 19.50 0.47 20.61
N SER A 4 20.28 -0.51 20.13
CA SER A 4 19.94 -1.32 18.94
C SER A 4 18.67 -2.16 19.10
N GLN A 5 18.37 -2.70 20.29
CA GLN A 5 17.14 -3.45 20.54
C GLN A 5 15.89 -2.56 20.46
N SER A 6 15.97 -1.33 20.99
CA SER A 6 14.85 -0.37 20.90
C SER A 6 14.60 0.06 19.46
N PHE A 7 15.65 0.38 18.69
CA PHE A 7 15.51 0.70 17.27
C PHE A 7 15.02 -0.49 16.43
N LYS A 8 15.40 -1.72 16.80
CA LYS A 8 14.90 -2.92 16.14
C LYS A 8 13.38 -3.04 16.30
N ARG A 9 12.87 -2.91 17.53
CA ARG A 9 11.43 -2.93 17.80
C ARG A 9 10.68 -1.83 17.03
N LEU A 10 11.24 -0.62 16.99
CA LEU A 10 10.64 0.47 16.22
C LEU A 10 10.58 0.14 14.72
N ALA A 11 11.69 -0.34 14.14
CA ALA A 11 11.72 -0.75 12.74
C ALA A 11 10.74 -1.88 12.42
N ASP A 12 10.61 -2.87 13.32
CA ASP A 12 9.65 -3.97 13.18
C ASP A 12 8.20 -3.44 13.21
N ILE A 13 7.87 -2.53 14.13
CA ILE A 13 6.55 -1.88 14.20
C ILE A 13 6.27 -1.09 12.92
N GLN A 14 7.22 -0.30 12.43
CA GLN A 14 7.00 0.49 11.21
C GLN A 14 6.79 -0.39 9.98
N ARG A 15 7.50 -1.51 9.86
CA ARG A 15 7.27 -2.50 8.78
C ARG A 15 5.86 -3.12 8.86
N LEU A 16 5.38 -3.42 10.06
CA LEU A 16 4.00 -3.92 10.23
C LEU A 16 2.96 -2.87 9.82
N LEU A 17 3.20 -1.60 10.16
CA LEU A 17 2.32 -0.50 9.74
C LEU A 17 2.35 -0.28 8.23
N GLU A 18 3.52 -0.36 7.60
CA GLU A 18 3.67 -0.32 6.13
C GLU A 18 2.90 -1.45 5.46
N ALA A 19 3.10 -2.70 5.90
CA ALA A 19 2.42 -3.87 5.34
C ALA A 19 0.89 -3.79 5.51
N ARG A 20 0.41 -3.26 6.64
CA ARG A 20 -1.01 -3.01 6.84
C ARG A 20 -1.53 -1.96 5.86
N ALA A 21 -0.83 -0.83 5.71
CA ALA A 21 -1.22 0.24 4.80
C ALA A 21 -1.20 -0.22 3.33
N GLU A 22 -0.26 -1.10 2.97
CA GLU A 22 -0.23 -1.76 1.65
C GLU A 22 -1.48 -2.62 1.42
N GLY A 23 -1.88 -3.42 2.42
CA GLY A 23 -3.11 -4.21 2.36
C GLY A 23 -4.36 -3.34 2.22
N GLU A 24 -4.44 -2.23 2.96
CA GLU A 24 -5.54 -1.26 2.86
C GLU A 24 -5.58 -0.59 1.46
N LEU A 25 -4.41 -0.25 0.89
CA LEU A 25 -4.30 0.29 -0.47
C LEU A 25 -4.76 -0.71 -1.53
N ALA A 26 -4.35 -1.98 -1.41
CA ALA A 26 -4.79 -3.04 -2.31
C ALA A 26 -6.32 -3.25 -2.26
N ALA A 27 -6.90 -3.25 -1.05
CA ALA A 27 -8.35 -3.35 -0.86
C ALA A 27 -9.09 -2.15 -1.48
N SER A 28 -8.58 -0.92 -1.30
CA SER A 28 -9.17 0.28 -1.90
C SER A 28 -9.14 0.25 -3.42
N ARG A 29 -8.02 -0.20 -4.02
CA ARG A 29 -7.90 -0.38 -5.47
C ARG A 29 -8.86 -1.44 -6.01
N HIS A 30 -9.00 -2.55 -5.31
CA HIS A 30 -9.95 -3.60 -5.69
C HIS A 30 -11.39 -3.07 -5.68
N ALA A 31 -11.77 -2.29 -4.65
CA ALA A 31 -13.09 -1.66 -4.59
C ALA A 31 -13.32 -0.69 -5.76
N LEU A 32 -12.36 0.17 -6.08
CA LEU A 32 -12.44 1.07 -7.24
C LEU A 32 -12.60 0.29 -8.55
N HIS A 33 -11.80 -0.76 -8.76
CA HIS A 33 -11.88 -1.59 -9.95
C HIS A 33 -13.23 -2.32 -10.06
N ALA A 34 -13.79 -2.79 -8.94
CA ALA A 34 -15.11 -3.43 -8.94
C ALA A 34 -16.21 -2.46 -9.41
N ILE A 35 -16.14 -1.19 -9.00
CA ILE A 35 -17.07 -0.14 -9.46
C ILE A 35 -16.88 0.12 -10.96
N GLU A 36 -15.64 0.24 -11.43
CA GLU A 36 -15.34 0.46 -12.86
C GLU A 36 -15.82 -0.70 -13.73
N ASN A 37 -15.72 -1.94 -13.24
CA ASN A 37 -16.29 -3.11 -13.91
C ASN A 37 -17.82 -3.06 -13.96
N ALA A 38 -18.48 -2.68 -12.86
CA ALA A 38 -19.93 -2.52 -12.84
C ALA A 38 -20.40 -1.46 -13.85
N MET A 39 -19.66 -0.34 -13.96
CA MET A 39 -19.94 0.68 -14.97
C MET A 39 -19.78 0.15 -16.40
N ALA A 40 -18.76 -0.68 -16.67
CA ALA A 40 -18.57 -1.32 -17.96
C ALA A 40 -19.74 -2.26 -18.31
N VAL A 41 -20.27 -2.98 -17.32
CA VAL A 41 -21.48 -3.81 -17.47
C VAL A 41 -22.71 -2.94 -17.80
N CYS A 42 -22.94 -1.85 -17.09
CA CYS A 42 -24.05 -0.92 -17.42
C CYS A 42 -23.90 -0.35 -18.84
N ALA A 43 -22.68 -0.04 -19.30
CA ALA A 43 -22.44 0.42 -20.66
C ALA A 43 -22.77 -0.66 -21.72
N ILE A 44 -22.53 -1.95 -21.41
CA ILE A 44 -22.95 -3.07 -22.26
C ILE A 44 -24.47 -3.15 -22.29
N GLN A 45 -25.14 -3.13 -21.13
CA GLN A 45 -26.60 -3.18 -21.02
C GLN A 45 -27.29 -2.05 -21.80
N VAL A 46 -26.73 -0.83 -21.76
CA VAL A 46 -27.25 0.29 -22.56
C VAL A 46 -27.17 -0.02 -24.05
N ARG A 47 -26.06 -0.60 -24.54
CA ARG A 47 -25.91 -0.96 -25.96
C ARG A 47 -26.85 -2.09 -26.36
N GLU A 48 -27.00 -3.11 -25.52
CA GLU A 48 -27.93 -4.22 -25.73
C GLU A 48 -29.37 -3.73 -25.81
N ALA A 49 -29.79 -2.90 -24.85
CA ALA A 49 -31.14 -2.31 -24.86
C ALA A 49 -31.39 -1.44 -26.10
N VAL A 50 -30.39 -0.70 -26.58
CA VAL A 50 -30.53 0.06 -27.85
C VAL A 50 -30.69 -0.89 -29.05
N PHE A 51 -29.90 -1.97 -29.11
CA PHE A 51 -30.00 -2.96 -30.18
C PHE A 51 -31.35 -3.66 -30.18
N GLU A 52 -31.77 -4.20 -29.04
CA GLU A 52 -33.06 -4.89 -28.86
C GLU A 52 -34.25 -3.97 -29.15
N GLY A 53 -34.17 -2.71 -28.73
CA GLY A 53 -35.19 -1.70 -29.03
C GLY A 53 -35.33 -1.46 -30.53
N ASN A 54 -34.21 -1.31 -31.25
CA ASN A 54 -34.23 -1.13 -32.71
C ASN A 54 -34.77 -2.38 -33.43
N GLU A 55 -34.39 -3.57 -32.97
CA GLU A 55 -34.90 -4.83 -33.51
C GLU A 55 -36.42 -4.96 -33.29
N ALA A 56 -36.91 -4.68 -32.08
CA ALA A 56 -38.33 -4.71 -31.75
C ALA A 56 -39.14 -3.71 -32.58
N LEU A 57 -38.61 -2.50 -32.78
CA LEU A 57 -39.23 -1.47 -33.60
C LEU A 57 -39.36 -1.93 -35.06
N SER A 58 -38.31 -2.53 -35.63
CA SER A 58 -38.34 -3.06 -37.01
C SER A 58 -39.34 -4.20 -37.22
N LYS A 59 -39.63 -4.96 -36.16
CA LYS A 59 -40.63 -6.03 -36.14
C LYS A 59 -42.05 -5.55 -35.80
N GLY A 60 -42.24 -4.25 -35.54
CA GLY A 60 -43.52 -3.69 -35.09
C GLY A 60 -43.94 -4.12 -33.69
N ASN A 61 -43.02 -4.69 -32.88
CA ASN A 61 -43.29 -5.11 -31.52
C ASN A 61 -43.09 -3.94 -30.55
N THR A 62 -44.14 -3.15 -30.37
CA THR A 62 -44.15 -1.96 -29.52
C THR A 62 -43.91 -2.27 -28.04
N HIS A 63 -44.35 -3.43 -27.55
CA HIS A 63 -44.14 -3.85 -26.17
C HIS A 63 -42.64 -4.03 -25.88
N ASN A 64 -41.94 -4.82 -26.68
CA ASN A 64 -40.51 -5.04 -26.49
C ASN A 64 -39.69 -3.76 -26.69
N TRP A 65 -40.11 -2.88 -27.59
CA TRP A 65 -39.47 -1.57 -27.76
C TRP A 65 -39.55 -0.70 -26.48
N LEU A 66 -40.72 -0.67 -25.82
CA LEU A 66 -40.89 0.04 -24.54
C LEU A 66 -40.04 -0.58 -23.42
N VAL A 67 -40.00 -1.91 -23.31
CA VAL A 67 -39.19 -2.63 -22.32
C VAL A 67 -37.69 -2.33 -22.50
N ALA A 68 -37.21 -2.32 -23.74
CA ALA A 68 -35.84 -1.96 -24.07
C ALA A 68 -35.54 -0.49 -23.70
N GLY A 69 -36.47 0.43 -23.95
CA GLY A 69 -36.38 1.83 -23.52
C GLY A 69 -36.22 1.98 -22.00
N LEU A 70 -37.07 1.33 -21.22
CA LEU A 70 -36.99 1.35 -19.75
C LEU A 70 -35.69 0.71 -19.23
N SER A 71 -35.27 -0.40 -19.82
CA SER A 71 -34.02 -1.08 -19.44
C SER A 71 -32.81 -0.18 -19.67
N ARG A 72 -32.81 0.58 -20.77
CA ARG A 72 -31.79 1.60 -21.04
C ARG A 72 -31.80 2.72 -20.00
N GLU A 73 -32.97 3.26 -19.65
CA GLU A 73 -33.08 4.31 -18.64
C GLU A 73 -32.57 3.86 -17.27
N VAL A 74 -32.92 2.65 -16.85
CA VAL A 74 -32.43 2.05 -15.61
C VAL A 74 -30.90 1.91 -15.64
N ALA A 75 -30.33 1.39 -16.73
CA ALA A 75 -28.88 1.24 -16.85
C ALA A 75 -28.14 2.59 -16.88
N VAL A 76 -28.72 3.63 -17.49
CA VAL A 76 -28.18 5.00 -17.47
C VAL A 76 -28.20 5.57 -16.05
N TRP A 77 -29.30 5.41 -15.33
CA TRP A 77 -29.42 5.84 -13.94
C TRP A 77 -28.42 5.12 -13.04
N GLN A 78 -28.31 3.80 -13.15
CA GLN A 78 -27.32 3.00 -12.42
C GLN A 78 -25.89 3.47 -12.70
N ASN A 79 -25.55 3.73 -13.96
CA ASN A 79 -24.22 4.23 -14.34
C ASN A 79 -23.94 5.62 -13.71
N ALA A 80 -24.93 6.50 -13.66
CA ALA A 80 -24.79 7.79 -12.99
C ALA A 80 -24.52 7.65 -11.48
N THR A 81 -25.20 6.71 -10.81
CA THR A 81 -24.95 6.39 -9.40
C THR A 81 -23.54 5.80 -9.20
N LEU A 82 -23.13 4.86 -10.04
CA LEU A 82 -21.79 4.25 -9.99
C LEU A 82 -20.69 5.28 -10.24
N GLN A 83 -20.93 6.28 -11.09
CA GLN A 83 -19.98 7.38 -11.33
C GLN A 83 -19.71 8.19 -10.06
N LEU A 84 -20.74 8.45 -9.25
CA LEU A 84 -20.58 9.13 -7.95
C LEU A 84 -19.73 8.27 -6.99
N GLN A 85 -20.09 6.99 -6.87
CA GLN A 85 -19.33 6.04 -6.04
C GLN A 85 -17.88 5.87 -6.49
N ARG A 86 -17.63 5.90 -7.80
CA ARG A 86 -16.28 5.85 -8.37
C ARG A 86 -15.46 7.05 -7.92
N ASN A 87 -16.03 8.25 -7.96
CA ASN A 87 -15.34 9.46 -7.55
C ASN A 87 -14.97 9.40 -6.06
N GLU A 88 -15.90 8.96 -5.21
CA GLU A 88 -15.66 8.76 -3.77
C GLU A 88 -14.58 7.68 -3.52
N ALA A 89 -14.67 6.54 -4.21
CA ALA A 89 -13.70 5.45 -4.08
C ALA A 89 -12.31 5.87 -4.59
N LYS A 90 -12.24 6.69 -5.62
CA LYS A 90 -10.98 7.23 -6.15
C LYS A 90 -10.34 8.20 -5.16
N GLN A 91 -11.11 9.13 -4.59
CA GLN A 91 -10.61 10.02 -3.55
C GLN A 91 -10.08 9.22 -2.35
N LYS A 92 -10.82 8.19 -1.92
CA LYS A 92 -10.38 7.30 -0.84
C LYS A 92 -9.10 6.54 -1.18
N GLU A 93 -8.94 6.05 -2.42
CA GLU A 93 -7.69 5.40 -2.85
C GLU A 93 -6.51 6.38 -2.79
N GLU A 94 -6.70 7.62 -3.20
CA GLU A 94 -5.67 8.66 -3.14
C GLU A 94 -5.27 8.97 -1.68
N GLU A 95 -6.24 9.08 -0.77
CA GLU A 95 -6.00 9.27 0.67
C GLU A 95 -5.23 8.08 1.28
N VAL A 96 -5.67 6.85 1.01
CA VAL A 96 -5.00 5.63 1.50
C VAL A 96 -3.60 5.50 0.89
N ARG A 97 -3.41 5.90 -0.37
CA ARG A 97 -2.10 5.92 -1.02
C ARG A 97 -1.15 6.90 -0.35
N ALA A 98 -1.62 8.07 0.05
CA ALA A 98 -0.81 9.04 0.79
C ALA A 98 -0.36 8.45 2.14
N ILE A 99 -1.26 7.79 2.87
CA ILE A 99 -0.94 7.11 4.13
C ILE A 99 0.10 6.01 3.91
N PHE A 100 -0.05 5.17 2.88
CA PHE A 100 0.92 4.14 2.54
C PHE A 100 2.32 4.72 2.29
N LEU A 101 2.42 5.80 1.51
CA LEU A 101 3.69 6.46 1.23
C LEU A 101 4.34 7.02 2.51
N GLU A 102 3.54 7.59 3.41
CA GLU A 102 4.01 8.05 4.72
C GLU A 102 4.56 6.90 5.57
N LYS A 103 3.84 5.76 5.65
CA LYS A 103 4.28 4.61 6.44
C LYS A 103 5.53 3.95 5.86
N ARG A 104 5.62 3.85 4.54
CA ARG A 104 6.83 3.39 3.85
C ARG A 104 8.04 4.27 4.19
N LEU A 105 7.89 5.60 4.11
CA LEU A 105 8.97 6.52 4.48
C LEU A 105 9.39 6.34 5.94
N ALA A 106 8.44 6.20 6.87
CA ALA A 106 8.72 5.98 8.29
C ALA A 106 9.45 4.64 8.54
N ALA A 107 9.12 3.60 7.79
CA ALA A 107 9.81 2.30 7.83
C ALA A 107 11.25 2.40 7.31
N GLU A 108 11.46 3.09 6.18
CA GLU A 108 12.79 3.34 5.61
C GLU A 108 13.69 4.15 6.58
N GLN A 109 13.13 5.20 7.20
CA GLN A 109 13.82 6.00 8.21
C GLN A 109 14.20 5.17 9.44
N SER A 110 13.28 4.35 9.95
CA SER A 110 13.53 3.50 11.12
C SER A 110 14.56 2.42 10.84
N SER A 111 14.55 1.83 9.64
CA SER A 111 15.57 0.90 9.17
C SER A 111 16.95 1.55 9.13
N THR A 112 17.03 2.78 8.62
CA THR A 112 18.28 3.56 8.59
C THR A 112 18.81 3.86 10.00
N MET A 113 17.93 4.24 10.94
CA MET A 113 18.32 4.47 12.33
C MET A 113 18.83 3.19 13.01
N LEU A 114 18.18 2.04 12.76
CA LEU A 114 18.64 0.74 13.26
C LEU A 114 20.04 0.41 12.73
N GLN A 115 20.30 0.63 11.44
CA GLN A 115 21.61 0.37 10.86
C GLN A 115 22.69 1.23 11.54
N ARG A 116 22.46 2.54 11.66
CA ARG A 116 23.38 3.45 12.36
C ARG A 116 23.63 3.04 13.81
N ALA A 117 22.60 2.56 14.51
CA ALA A 117 22.76 2.08 15.88
C ALA A 117 23.65 0.82 15.96
N ARG A 118 23.52 -0.11 15.01
CA ARG A 118 24.38 -1.28 14.90
C ARG A 118 25.82 -0.91 14.57
N ASP A 119 26.01 0.02 13.64
CA ASP A 119 27.35 0.49 13.25
C ASP A 119 28.06 1.15 14.44
N MET A 120 27.35 1.96 15.23
CA MET A 120 27.90 2.54 16.46
C MET A 120 28.27 1.48 17.50
N GLU A 121 27.40 0.50 17.75
CA GLU A 121 27.70 -0.60 18.67
C GLU A 121 28.92 -1.43 18.20
N ALA A 122 29.04 -1.69 16.89
CA ALA A 122 30.20 -2.36 16.31
C ALA A 122 31.50 -1.56 16.48
N MET A 123 31.46 -0.24 16.23
CA MET A 123 32.61 0.64 16.45
C MET A 123 33.02 0.69 17.93
N GLU A 124 32.07 0.74 18.85
CA GLU A 124 32.36 0.70 20.29
C GLU A 124 33.00 -0.61 20.72
N ASN A 125 32.52 -1.74 20.20
CA ASN A 125 33.09 -3.05 20.47
C ASN A 125 34.52 -3.16 19.93
N ASN A 126 34.75 -2.76 18.68
CA ASN A 126 36.10 -2.74 18.09
C ASN A 126 37.06 -1.86 18.90
N LYS A 127 36.59 -0.70 19.38
CA LYS A 127 37.40 0.19 20.23
C LYS A 127 37.73 -0.43 21.58
N ARG A 128 36.81 -1.21 22.17
CA ARG A 128 37.06 -1.94 23.44
C ARG A 128 38.04 -3.08 23.23
N GLU A 129 37.89 -3.85 22.15
CA GLU A 129 38.80 -4.95 21.81
C GLU A 129 40.22 -4.44 21.54
N GLN A 130 40.36 -3.36 20.75
CA GLN A 130 41.65 -2.73 20.49
C GLN A 130 42.32 -2.27 21.79
N LYS A 131 41.57 -1.59 22.67
CA LYS A 131 42.10 -1.18 23.98
C LYS A 131 42.58 -2.36 24.82
N MET A 132 41.83 -3.47 24.88
CA MET A 132 42.26 -4.65 25.61
C MET A 132 43.54 -5.27 25.03
N LEU A 133 43.67 -5.32 23.71
CA LEU A 133 44.89 -5.81 23.04
C LEU A 133 46.10 -4.90 23.30
N ASP A 134 45.91 -3.58 23.25
CA ASP A 134 46.95 -2.59 23.53
C ASP A 134 47.41 -2.67 25.00
N GLU A 135 46.47 -2.77 25.94
CA GLU A 135 46.76 -2.95 27.37
C GLU A 135 47.51 -4.25 27.64
N PHE A 136 47.10 -5.35 27.00
CA PHE A 136 47.78 -6.64 27.10
C PHE A 136 49.21 -6.58 26.54
N ALA A 137 49.41 -5.92 25.40
CA ALA A 137 50.74 -5.73 24.82
C ALA A 137 51.65 -4.90 25.73
N LEU A 138 51.13 -3.83 26.34
CA LEU A 138 51.86 -3.00 27.30
C LEU A 138 52.26 -3.79 28.55
N GLN A 139 51.36 -4.61 29.10
CA GLN A 139 51.65 -5.46 30.26
C GLN A 139 52.75 -6.49 29.96
N ASN A 140 52.70 -7.15 28.80
CA ASN A 140 53.72 -8.10 28.39
C ASN A 140 55.08 -7.43 28.19
N ARG A 141 55.10 -6.24 27.59
CA ARG A 141 56.33 -5.46 27.44
C ARG A 141 56.93 -5.08 28.80
N ALA A 142 56.12 -4.63 29.74
CA ALA A 142 56.55 -4.29 31.09
C ALA A 142 57.14 -5.48 31.85
N ARG A 143 56.59 -6.70 31.67
CA ARG A 143 57.14 -7.94 32.23
C ARG A 143 58.49 -8.33 31.64
N LEU A 144 58.69 -8.11 30.34
CA LEU A 144 59.96 -8.44 29.67
C LEU A 144 61.10 -7.45 29.98
N SER A 145 60.78 -6.25 30.46
CA SER A 145 61.77 -5.22 30.84
C SER A 145 62.18 -5.24 32.33
N ASN A 146 61.52 -6.03 33.18
CA ASN A 146 61.88 -6.30 34.57
C ASN A 146 62.05 -7.83 34.74
N PRO A 147 63.22 -8.40 34.46
CA PRO A 147 63.49 -9.82 34.70
C PRO A 147 63.56 -10.16 36.19
#